data_AF-A0A348VS68-F1
#
_entry.id   AF-A0A348VS68-F1
#
_cell.length_a   1.000
_cell.length_b   1.000
_cell.length_c   1.000
_cell.angle_alpha   90.00
_cell.angle_beta   90.00
_cell.angle_gamma   90.00
#
_symmetry.space_group_name_H-M   'P 1'
#
loop_
_entity.id
_entity.type
_entity.pdbx_description
1 polymer ?
#
loop_
_entity_poly.entity_id
_entity_poly.type
_entity_poly.pdbx_seq_one_letter_code
_entity_poly.pdbx_strand_id
1 'polypeptide(L)'
;MKMLFRWFGAAYAVCTAMAVLLALSAAGPAQAYQFKNESGSVTGSFDTTISIGAMWRMQDQDPSLIGITNGGTSRSPNEDDGDLNYDRGDLVSGLVKVTHEFDVAYGNYGVFLRGYYFYDYAASRNKEELGPLAKDRLINDVKLLDAYGRASFDLGGRTLNVRAGNQVVSWGESTFIPNGINVINPVDVTRLRAPGAELRDAFIPTPMGWFSQSIANNTTVEGVYLVNWEKTEIDPKGSYFSTNDYISDDGDKVYIGFGRRNDQHGAAGAFPAVPTAQAWAPRTADREPGDSGQYGFALRQFAPSLNNTEFGFFVMKYHSRTPFASGVRGGITVAS
;
A
#
# COMPACT_ATOMS: atom_id res chain seq x y z
N MET A 1 -11.01 -1.61 -45.90
CA MET A 1 -10.70 -1.97 -44.50
C MET A 1 -9.68 -1.06 -43.80
N LYS A 2 -8.65 -0.50 -44.48
CA LYS A 2 -7.65 0.41 -43.87
C LYS A 2 -8.14 1.82 -43.48
N MET A 3 -9.27 2.31 -44.00
CA MET A 3 -9.82 3.62 -43.63
C MET A 3 -10.61 3.64 -42.32
N LEU A 4 -11.25 2.52 -41.95
CA LEU A 4 -12.04 2.43 -40.71
C LEU A 4 -11.16 2.48 -39.44
N PHE A 5 -9.94 1.93 -39.50
CA PHE A 5 -9.00 1.92 -38.37
C PHE A 5 -8.44 3.31 -38.00
N ARG A 6 -8.32 4.23 -38.98
CA ARG A 6 -7.87 5.62 -38.72
C ARG A 6 -8.92 6.46 -38.02
N TRP A 7 -10.20 6.16 -38.22
CA TRP A 7 -11.31 6.87 -37.57
C TRP A 7 -11.43 6.50 -36.08
N PHE A 8 -11.22 5.23 -35.71
CA PHE A 8 -11.22 4.82 -34.30
C PHE A 8 -10.06 5.40 -33.51
N GLY A 9 -8.85 5.48 -34.08
CA GLY A 9 -7.69 6.09 -33.42
C GLY A 9 -7.81 7.61 -33.20
N ALA A 10 -8.41 8.32 -34.17
CA ALA A 10 -8.67 9.75 -34.04
C ALA A 10 -9.81 10.04 -33.05
N ALA A 11 -10.87 9.23 -33.04
CA ALA A 11 -11.95 9.34 -32.06
C ALA A 11 -11.46 9.05 -30.63
N TYR A 12 -10.61 8.04 -30.44
CA TYR A 12 -9.99 7.74 -29.15
C TYR A 12 -9.14 8.91 -28.64
N ALA A 13 -8.27 9.48 -29.49
CA ALA A 13 -7.40 10.60 -29.14
C ALA A 13 -8.19 11.87 -28.80
N VAL A 14 -9.30 12.14 -29.50
CA VAL A 14 -10.20 13.27 -29.21
C VAL A 14 -10.96 13.04 -27.90
N CYS A 15 -11.41 11.82 -27.62
CA CYS A 15 -12.04 11.49 -26.34
C CYS A 15 -11.06 11.56 -25.15
N THR A 16 -9.79 11.16 -25.33
CA THR A 16 -8.77 11.30 -24.27
C THR A 16 -8.40 12.76 -24.04
N ALA A 17 -8.24 13.55 -25.10
CA ALA A 17 -7.97 14.98 -24.99
C ALA A 17 -9.13 15.74 -24.33
N MET A 18 -10.38 15.38 -24.63
CA MET A 18 -11.56 15.94 -23.96
C MET A 18 -11.64 15.55 -22.49
N ALA A 19 -11.33 14.31 -22.12
CA ALA A 19 -11.32 13.89 -20.72
C ALA A 19 -10.25 14.62 -19.90
N VAL A 20 -9.06 14.85 -20.47
CA VAL A 20 -7.99 15.64 -19.86
C VAL A 20 -8.39 17.12 -19.72
N LEU A 21 -9.06 17.70 -20.73
CA LEU A 21 -9.55 19.08 -20.68
C LEU A 21 -10.72 19.26 -19.69
N LEU A 22 -11.59 18.26 -19.54
CA LEU A 22 -12.65 18.24 -18.50
C LEU A 22 -12.06 18.08 -17.10
N ALA A 23 -11.02 17.26 -16.92
CA ALA A 23 -10.31 17.15 -15.65
C ALA A 23 -9.59 18.45 -15.27
N LEU A 24 -9.00 19.16 -16.24
CA LEU A 24 -8.33 20.46 -16.02
C LEU A 24 -9.30 21.62 -15.74
N SER A 25 -10.56 21.52 -16.19
CA SER A 25 -11.57 22.58 -15.99
C SER A 25 -12.38 22.43 -14.69
N ALA A 26 -12.27 21.29 -14.00
CA ALA A 26 -12.87 21.05 -12.68
C ALA A 26 -11.95 21.41 -11.50
N ALA A 27 -10.72 21.90 -11.76
CA ALA A 27 -9.81 22.38 -10.72
C ALA A 27 -10.27 23.75 -10.19
N GLY A 28 -11.36 23.76 -9.40
CA GLY A 28 -11.71 24.89 -8.56
C GLY A 28 -10.62 25.15 -7.51
N PRO A 29 -10.55 26.37 -6.92
CA PRO A 29 -9.62 26.64 -5.83
C PRO A 29 -9.86 25.64 -4.71
N ALA A 30 -8.80 24.95 -4.27
CA ALA A 30 -8.84 24.10 -3.09
C ALA A 30 -9.35 24.94 -1.90
N GLN A 31 -10.56 24.64 -1.42
CA GLN A 31 -11.17 25.32 -0.28
C GLN A 31 -10.64 24.64 0.98
N ALA A 32 -9.52 25.13 1.51
CA ALA A 32 -9.11 24.84 2.88
C ALA A 32 -9.97 25.69 3.82
N TYR A 33 -10.88 25.09 4.58
CA TYR A 33 -11.66 25.83 5.56
C TYR A 33 -10.82 26.00 6.83
N GLN A 34 -10.15 27.14 6.95
CA GLN A 34 -9.47 27.53 8.18
C GLN A 34 -10.45 28.27 9.09
N PHE A 35 -10.51 27.88 10.35
CA PHE A 35 -11.32 28.55 11.35
C PHE A 35 -10.51 28.94 12.58
N LYS A 36 -10.92 30.04 13.18
CA LYS A 36 -10.33 30.58 14.40
C LYS A 36 -11.47 31.15 15.25
N ASN A 37 -11.48 30.85 16.54
CA ASN A 37 -12.45 31.46 17.44
C ASN A 37 -12.08 32.94 17.71
N GLU A 38 -13.03 33.72 18.23
CA GLU A 38 -12.84 35.16 18.46
C GLU A 38 -11.64 35.49 19.37
N SER A 39 -11.39 34.65 20.37
CA SER A 39 -10.23 34.80 21.28
C SER A 39 -8.91 34.35 20.66
N GLY A 40 -8.94 33.69 19.51
CA GLY A 40 -7.80 33.10 18.83
C GLY A 40 -7.14 31.94 19.56
N SER A 41 -7.73 31.46 20.65
CA SER A 41 -7.25 30.34 21.45
C SER A 41 -7.48 28.99 20.78
N VAL A 42 -8.49 28.90 19.91
CA VAL A 42 -8.77 27.72 19.07
C VAL A 42 -8.52 28.08 17.62
N THR A 43 -7.67 27.32 16.96
CA THR A 43 -7.45 27.37 15.51
C THR A 43 -7.64 25.98 14.93
N GLY A 44 -8.15 25.88 13.72
CA GLY A 44 -8.22 24.61 13.03
C GLY A 44 -8.36 24.73 11.53
N SER A 45 -8.23 23.59 10.86
CA SER A 45 -8.51 23.44 9.44
C SER A 45 -9.38 22.20 9.20
N PHE A 46 -10.20 22.29 8.16
CA PHE A 46 -10.84 21.16 7.54
C PHE A 46 -10.55 21.19 6.04
N ASP A 47 -9.83 20.17 5.59
CA ASP A 47 -9.34 20.05 4.23
C ASP A 47 -9.99 18.83 3.57
N THR A 48 -10.44 18.99 2.33
CA THR A 48 -11.03 17.90 1.54
C THR A 48 -10.29 17.78 0.22
N THR A 49 -9.77 16.59 -0.05
CA THR A 49 -9.12 16.25 -1.31
C THR A 49 -9.94 15.18 -2.02
N ILE A 50 -10.30 15.44 -3.27
CA ILE A 50 -10.98 14.46 -4.13
C ILE A 50 -10.05 14.15 -5.29
N SER A 51 -9.82 12.87 -5.57
CA SER A 51 -9.05 12.44 -6.74
C SER A 51 -9.82 11.41 -7.54
N ILE A 52 -9.76 11.55 -8.85
CA ILE A 52 -10.36 10.63 -9.81
C ILE A 52 -9.23 10.15 -10.72
N GLY A 53 -9.08 8.84 -10.84
CA GLY A 53 -7.99 8.22 -11.57
C GLY A 53 -8.48 7.02 -12.39
N ALA A 54 -7.78 6.74 -13.48
CA ALA A 54 -8.05 5.55 -14.28
C ALA A 54 -6.74 4.92 -14.77
N MET A 55 -6.75 3.60 -14.92
CA MET A 55 -5.62 2.80 -15.39
C MET A 55 -6.09 1.77 -16.41
N TRP A 56 -5.33 1.58 -17.49
CA TRP A 56 -5.60 0.60 -18.52
C TRP A 56 -4.41 -0.34 -18.74
N ARG A 57 -4.69 -1.61 -19.02
CA ARG A 57 -3.70 -2.55 -19.54
C ARG A 57 -3.49 -2.25 -21.02
N MET A 58 -2.26 -1.92 -21.42
CA MET A 58 -1.95 -1.53 -22.82
C MET A 58 -1.28 -2.62 -23.65
N GLN A 59 -0.78 -3.66 -23.00
CA GLN A 59 -0.08 -4.78 -23.62
C GLN A 59 -0.90 -6.05 -23.50
N ASP A 60 -0.68 -6.98 -24.43
CA ASP A 60 -1.23 -8.33 -24.34
C ASP A 60 -0.65 -9.06 -23.12
N GLN A 61 -1.30 -10.16 -22.73
CA GLN A 61 -0.78 -11.08 -21.71
C GLN A 61 0.63 -11.56 -22.08
N ASP A 62 1.52 -11.65 -21.10
CA ASP A 62 2.89 -12.12 -21.31
C ASP A 62 2.96 -13.62 -20.98
N PRO A 63 3.22 -14.49 -21.97
CA PRO A 63 3.32 -15.93 -21.73
C PRO A 63 4.41 -16.30 -20.72
N SER A 64 5.40 -15.45 -20.45
CA SER A 64 6.42 -15.70 -19.43
C SER A 64 5.91 -15.52 -17.99
N LEU A 65 4.79 -14.85 -17.80
CA LEU A 65 4.11 -14.70 -16.51
C LEU A 65 3.05 -15.77 -16.29
N ILE A 66 2.55 -16.41 -17.36
CA ILE A 66 1.51 -17.43 -17.29
C ILE A 66 2.09 -18.84 -17.12
N GLY A 67 1.54 -19.63 -16.19
CA GLY A 67 1.94 -21.00 -15.96
C GLY A 67 1.75 -21.90 -17.18
N ILE A 68 2.65 -22.88 -17.40
CA ILE A 68 2.54 -23.85 -18.51
C ILE A 68 1.19 -24.58 -18.50
N THR A 69 0.62 -24.84 -17.32
CA THR A 69 -0.70 -25.47 -17.18
C THR A 69 -1.85 -24.59 -17.69
N ASN A 70 -1.64 -23.28 -17.75
CA ASN A 70 -2.59 -22.25 -18.17
C ASN A 70 -2.28 -21.72 -19.59
N GLY A 71 -1.37 -22.36 -20.33
CA GLY A 71 -1.06 -22.03 -21.73
C GLY A 71 0.14 -21.09 -21.92
N GLY A 72 0.83 -20.71 -20.85
CA GLY A 72 2.04 -19.90 -20.91
C GLY A 72 3.34 -20.72 -20.92
N THR A 73 4.41 -20.11 -20.41
CA THR A 73 5.79 -20.62 -20.39
C THR A 73 6.42 -20.59 -18.99
N SER A 74 5.77 -19.95 -18.01
CA SER A 74 6.19 -19.98 -16.61
C SER A 74 6.08 -21.39 -16.03
N ARG A 75 7.02 -21.76 -15.17
CA ARG A 75 7.00 -23.05 -14.47
C ARG A 75 6.00 -23.07 -13.32
N SER A 76 5.44 -21.94 -12.90
CA SER A 76 4.58 -21.87 -11.73
C SER A 76 3.27 -21.17 -12.10
N PRO A 77 2.11 -21.75 -11.73
CA PRO A 77 0.81 -21.10 -11.84
C PRO A 77 0.41 -20.45 -10.50
N ASN A 78 1.38 -19.95 -9.73
CA ASN A 78 1.11 -19.32 -8.42
C ASN A 78 1.32 -17.80 -8.48
N GLU A 79 1.56 -17.26 -9.68
CA GLU A 79 1.91 -15.87 -9.92
C GLU A 79 1.25 -15.35 -11.21
N ASP A 80 0.28 -16.09 -11.77
CA ASP A 80 -0.25 -15.83 -13.12
C ASP A 80 -1.65 -15.21 -13.14
N ASP A 81 -2.40 -15.25 -12.05
CA ASP A 81 -3.78 -14.69 -12.00
C ASP A 81 -3.78 -13.18 -12.34
N GLY A 82 -2.76 -12.43 -11.89
CA GLY A 82 -2.65 -10.99 -12.19
C GLY A 82 -2.51 -10.67 -13.69
N ASP A 83 -1.98 -11.61 -14.48
CA ASP A 83 -1.89 -11.47 -15.94
C ASP A 83 -3.14 -12.04 -16.62
N LEU A 84 -3.59 -13.23 -16.21
CA LEU A 84 -4.74 -13.95 -16.77
C LEU A 84 -6.06 -13.18 -16.64
N ASN A 85 -6.21 -12.38 -15.57
CA ASN A 85 -7.48 -11.73 -15.23
C ASN A 85 -7.73 -10.43 -16.02
N TYR A 86 -6.77 -10.00 -16.83
CA TYR A 86 -6.82 -8.72 -17.52
C TYR A 86 -6.32 -8.83 -18.95
N ASP A 87 -7.21 -8.52 -19.89
CA ASP A 87 -6.91 -8.47 -21.32
C ASP A 87 -6.37 -7.11 -21.75
N ARG A 88 -5.72 -7.08 -22.91
CA ARG A 88 -5.28 -5.82 -23.51
C ARG A 88 -6.46 -4.90 -23.77
N GLY A 89 -6.36 -3.67 -23.28
CA GLY A 89 -7.37 -2.63 -23.42
C GLY A 89 -8.34 -2.57 -22.25
N ASP A 90 -8.27 -3.52 -21.30
CA ASP A 90 -9.11 -3.50 -20.11
C ASP A 90 -8.82 -2.28 -19.25
N LEU A 91 -9.90 -1.70 -18.74
CA LEU A 91 -9.84 -0.75 -17.64
C LEU A 91 -9.52 -1.56 -16.38
N VAL A 92 -8.32 -1.39 -15.85
CA VAL A 92 -7.82 -2.06 -14.65
C VAL A 92 -8.35 -1.39 -13.40
N SER A 93 -8.34 -0.05 -13.38
CA SER A 93 -8.78 0.77 -12.25
C SER A 93 -9.59 1.97 -12.76
N GLY A 94 -10.70 2.25 -12.10
CA GLY A 94 -11.54 3.43 -12.28
C GLY A 94 -11.86 4.03 -10.91
N LEU A 95 -10.83 4.57 -10.27
CA LEU A 95 -10.82 4.95 -8.87
C LEU A 95 -11.36 6.37 -8.65
N VAL A 96 -12.26 6.49 -7.68
CA VAL A 96 -12.58 7.76 -7.02
C VAL A 96 -12.19 7.63 -5.56
N LYS A 97 -11.36 8.56 -5.07
CA LYS A 97 -10.99 8.64 -3.65
C LYS A 97 -11.26 10.02 -3.08
N VAL A 98 -11.61 10.04 -1.79
CA VAL A 98 -11.85 11.26 -1.02
C VAL A 98 -11.09 11.15 0.29
N THR A 99 -10.36 12.21 0.64
CA THR A 99 -9.65 12.34 1.91
C THR A 99 -10.14 13.59 2.63
N HIS A 100 -10.53 13.45 3.89
CA HIS A 100 -10.86 14.55 4.79
C HIS A 100 -9.80 14.65 5.87
N GLU A 101 -9.21 15.82 6.05
CA GLU A 101 -8.22 16.10 7.11
C GLU A 101 -8.79 17.17 8.04
N PHE A 102 -8.75 16.89 9.34
CA PHE A 102 -9.23 17.81 10.37
C PHE A 102 -8.12 18.00 11.41
N ASP A 103 -7.65 19.23 11.54
CA ASP A 103 -6.65 19.62 12.55
C ASP A 103 -7.26 20.70 13.43
N VAL A 104 -7.21 20.52 14.75
CA VAL A 104 -7.60 21.53 15.72
C VAL A 104 -6.51 21.67 16.77
N ALA A 105 -6.18 22.92 17.09
CA ALA A 105 -5.29 23.29 18.16
C ALA A 105 -5.99 24.20 19.17
N TYR A 106 -5.72 23.96 20.45
CA TYR A 106 -6.11 24.81 21.57
C TYR A 106 -4.88 25.04 22.46
N GLY A 107 -4.36 26.28 22.43
CA GLY A 107 -3.13 26.61 23.15
C GLY A 107 -1.96 25.70 22.71
N ASN A 108 -1.47 24.88 23.65
CA ASN A 108 -0.35 23.96 23.42
C ASN A 108 -0.77 22.51 23.12
N TYR A 109 -2.07 22.26 22.94
CA TYR A 109 -2.64 20.96 22.61
C TYR A 109 -3.28 20.97 21.23
N GLY A 110 -3.41 19.79 20.61
CA GLY A 110 -4.18 19.63 19.40
C GLY A 110 -4.60 18.20 19.12
N VAL A 111 -5.48 18.03 18.15
CA VAL A 111 -5.99 16.76 17.65
C VAL A 111 -5.95 16.79 16.13
N PHE A 112 -5.49 15.69 15.54
CA PHE A 112 -5.49 15.50 14.09
C PHE A 112 -6.27 14.22 13.75
N LEU A 113 -7.15 14.33 12.75
CA LEU A 113 -7.92 13.22 12.20
C LEU A 113 -7.81 13.23 10.67
N ARG A 114 -7.65 12.05 10.05
CA ARG A 114 -7.68 11.87 8.60
C ARG A 114 -8.61 10.71 8.22
N GLY A 115 -9.74 11.03 7.62
CA GLY A 115 -10.67 10.04 7.02
C GLY A 115 -10.38 9.83 5.54
N TYR A 116 -10.47 8.59 5.07
CA TYR A 116 -10.20 8.18 3.70
C TYR A 116 -11.29 7.23 3.21
N TYR A 117 -11.77 7.46 1.99
CA TYR A 117 -12.84 6.69 1.36
C TYR A 117 -12.46 6.48 -0.09
N PHE A 118 -12.71 5.29 -0.63
CA PHE A 118 -12.52 5.08 -2.06
C PHE A 118 -13.55 4.13 -2.65
N TYR A 119 -13.72 4.23 -3.96
CA TYR A 119 -14.49 3.31 -4.77
C TYR A 119 -13.81 3.12 -6.13
N ASP A 120 -13.50 1.89 -6.51
CA ASP A 120 -12.97 1.52 -7.81
C ASP A 120 -14.04 0.82 -8.65
N TYR A 121 -14.48 1.52 -9.69
CA TYR A 121 -15.49 1.02 -10.61
C TYR A 121 -15.04 -0.21 -11.41
N ALA A 122 -13.78 -0.24 -11.84
CA ALA A 122 -13.26 -1.28 -12.71
C ALA A 122 -13.06 -2.58 -11.94
N ALA A 123 -12.45 -2.50 -10.75
CA ALA A 123 -12.32 -3.63 -9.83
C ALA A 123 -13.70 -4.22 -9.47
N SER A 124 -14.74 -3.37 -9.38
CA SER A 124 -16.11 -3.82 -9.10
C SER A 124 -16.78 -4.63 -10.22
N ARG A 125 -16.24 -4.64 -11.45
CA ARG A 125 -16.79 -5.41 -12.57
C ARG A 125 -16.14 -6.78 -12.74
N ASN A 126 -14.87 -6.94 -12.38
CA ASN A 126 -14.11 -8.20 -12.50
C ASN A 126 -14.12 -9.00 -11.18
N LYS A 127 -15.32 -9.44 -10.74
CA LYS A 127 -15.60 -9.91 -9.37
C LYS A 127 -15.47 -11.40 -9.09
N GLU A 128 -15.44 -12.25 -10.12
CA GLU A 128 -15.56 -13.71 -9.92
C GLU A 128 -14.34 -14.29 -9.22
N GLU A 129 -13.17 -13.69 -9.42
CA GLU A 129 -11.90 -14.24 -8.93
C GLU A 129 -11.40 -13.61 -7.63
N LEU A 130 -11.91 -12.43 -7.26
CA LEU A 130 -11.52 -11.76 -6.02
C LEU A 130 -12.26 -12.34 -4.82
N GLY A 131 -11.50 -12.73 -3.81
CA GLY A 131 -12.04 -13.09 -2.50
C GLY A 131 -12.58 -11.88 -1.72
N PRO A 132 -13.19 -12.12 -0.55
CA PRO A 132 -13.81 -11.06 0.25
C PRO A 132 -12.83 -9.99 0.73
N LEU A 133 -11.62 -10.34 1.17
CA LEU A 133 -10.65 -9.35 1.65
C LEU A 133 -10.11 -8.49 0.49
N ALA A 134 -9.87 -9.11 -0.66
CA ALA A 134 -9.49 -8.44 -1.89
C ALA A 134 -10.56 -7.45 -2.35
N LYS A 135 -11.85 -7.80 -2.20
CA LYS A 135 -12.97 -6.91 -2.52
C LYS A 135 -12.98 -5.66 -1.65
N ASP A 136 -12.83 -5.82 -0.33
CA ASP A 136 -12.75 -4.66 0.58
C ASP A 136 -11.54 -3.76 0.24
N ARG A 137 -10.39 -4.36 -0.10
CA ARG A 137 -9.17 -3.60 -0.40
C ARG A 137 -9.10 -2.97 -1.79
N LEU A 138 -9.77 -3.54 -2.79
CA LEU A 138 -9.66 -3.09 -4.18
C LEU A 138 -10.93 -2.42 -4.71
N ILE A 139 -12.11 -2.75 -4.19
CA ILE A 139 -13.37 -2.18 -4.67
C ILE A 139 -13.74 -0.96 -3.86
N ASN A 140 -13.86 -1.08 -2.54
CA ASN A 140 -14.29 0.03 -1.70
C ASN A 140 -14.02 -0.20 -0.22
N ASP A 141 -13.54 0.85 0.45
CA ASP A 141 -13.35 0.86 1.90
C ASP A 141 -13.50 2.27 2.47
N VAL A 142 -13.66 2.32 3.80
CA VAL A 142 -13.62 3.53 4.62
C VAL A 142 -12.58 3.33 5.72
N LYS A 143 -11.46 4.06 5.64
CA LYS A 143 -10.38 3.99 6.63
C LYS A 143 -10.26 5.32 7.38
N LEU A 144 -10.12 5.24 8.70
CA LEU A 144 -9.54 6.32 9.51
C LEU A 144 -8.03 6.12 9.48
N LEU A 145 -7.34 6.90 8.66
CA LEU A 145 -5.89 6.81 8.53
C LEU A 145 -5.24 7.33 9.82
N ASP A 146 -5.16 8.63 10.01
CA ASP A 146 -4.54 9.21 11.19
C ASP A 146 -5.59 9.63 12.22
N ALA A 147 -5.31 9.36 13.50
CA ALA A 147 -6.12 9.83 14.62
C ALA A 147 -5.23 9.93 15.86
N TYR A 148 -4.73 11.13 16.15
CA TYR A 148 -3.81 11.34 17.26
C TYR A 148 -4.01 12.69 17.96
N GLY A 149 -3.70 12.71 19.24
CA GLY A 149 -3.50 13.94 20.02
C GLY A 149 -2.05 14.39 19.97
N ARG A 150 -1.82 15.70 20.02
CA ARG A 150 -0.50 16.31 20.11
C ARG A 150 -0.44 17.33 21.23
N ALA A 151 0.73 17.46 21.83
CA ALA A 151 1.02 18.50 22.82
C ALA A 151 2.44 19.01 22.67
N SER A 152 2.63 20.31 22.90
CA SER A 152 3.93 20.96 22.95
C SER A 152 4.14 21.56 24.34
N PHE A 153 5.32 21.38 24.92
CA PHE A 153 5.68 21.91 26.23
C PHE A 153 7.01 22.64 26.14
N ASP A 154 7.20 23.65 26.98
CA ASP A 154 8.52 24.22 27.22
C ASP A 154 9.15 23.53 28.43
N LEU A 155 10.27 22.84 28.20
CA LEU A 155 11.04 22.15 29.22
C LEU A 155 12.44 22.76 29.27
N GLY A 156 12.65 23.70 30.19
CA GLY A 156 13.96 24.37 30.35
C GLY A 156 14.33 25.27 29.16
N GLY A 157 13.37 26.01 28.61
CA GLY A 157 13.57 26.89 27.46
C GLY A 157 13.70 26.15 26.12
N ARG A 158 13.28 24.88 26.09
CA ARG A 158 13.41 23.98 24.93
C ARG A 158 12.09 23.27 24.71
N THR A 159 11.68 23.17 23.45
CA THR A 159 10.40 22.56 23.10
C THR A 159 10.46 21.02 23.20
N LEU A 160 9.51 20.46 23.95
CA LEU A 160 9.13 19.06 23.93
C LEU A 160 7.85 18.92 23.12
N ASN A 161 7.86 18.10 22.07
CA ASN A 161 6.65 17.72 21.34
C ASN A 161 6.31 16.27 21.66
N VAL A 162 5.03 15.98 21.87
CA VAL A 162 4.51 14.63 22.12
C VAL A 162 3.31 14.40 21.22
N ARG A 163 3.20 13.20 20.67
CA ARG A 163 2.02 12.71 19.94
C ARG A 163 1.64 11.33 20.43
N ALA A 164 0.34 11.04 20.50
CA ALA A 164 -0.16 9.73 20.87
C ALA A 164 -1.44 9.41 20.10
N GLY A 165 -1.50 8.21 19.51
CA GLY A 165 -2.64 7.72 18.72
C GLY A 165 -2.18 7.00 17.46
N ASN A 166 -3.10 6.82 16.51
CA ASN A 166 -2.80 6.23 15.21
C ASN A 166 -2.14 7.28 14.33
N GLN A 167 -0.89 7.05 13.97
CA GLN A 167 -0.11 8.03 13.22
C GLN A 167 0.97 7.36 12.37
N VAL A 168 1.51 8.14 11.45
CA VAL A 168 2.71 7.82 10.68
C VAL A 168 3.87 8.70 11.19
N VAL A 169 5.03 8.10 11.43
CA VAL A 169 6.24 8.82 11.83
C VAL A 169 7.30 8.65 10.74
N SER A 170 7.61 9.72 10.02
CA SER A 170 8.70 9.71 9.04
C SER A 170 9.98 10.25 9.67
N TRP A 171 11.05 9.47 9.59
CA TRP A 171 12.38 9.88 10.05
C TRP A 171 13.29 10.36 8.91
N GLY A 172 12.69 10.80 7.80
CA GLY A 172 13.37 11.59 6.77
C GLY A 172 14.22 10.79 5.78
N GLU A 173 14.21 9.46 5.84
CA GLU A 173 14.83 8.63 4.80
C GLU A 173 13.97 8.56 3.53
N SER A 174 14.61 8.23 2.41
CA SER A 174 13.94 8.06 1.12
C SER A 174 12.78 7.08 1.23
N THR A 175 11.57 7.53 0.87
CA THR A 175 10.39 6.68 0.74
C THR A 175 10.47 5.75 -0.49
N PHE A 176 11.46 5.94 -1.36
CA PHE A 176 11.68 5.14 -2.56
C PHE A 176 12.56 3.91 -2.35
N ILE A 177 13.26 3.81 -1.21
CA ILE A 177 14.13 2.67 -0.91
C ILE A 177 13.42 1.79 0.11
N PRO A 178 12.88 0.62 -0.29
CA PRO A 178 12.43 -0.39 0.67
C PRO A 178 13.62 -0.83 1.50
N ASN A 179 13.41 -0.98 2.81
CA ASN A 179 14.43 -1.27 3.83
C ASN A 179 15.25 -0.04 4.25
N GLY A 180 14.99 0.41 5.47
CA GLY A 180 15.56 1.59 6.12
C GLY A 180 14.84 1.84 7.45
N ILE A 181 15.11 2.98 8.07
CA ILE A 181 14.54 3.39 9.35
C ILE A 181 13.06 3.76 9.24
N ASN A 182 12.53 4.02 8.03
CA ASN A 182 11.08 4.22 7.81
C ASN A 182 10.25 2.92 7.87
N VAL A 183 10.87 1.75 8.13
CA VAL A 183 10.20 0.45 8.30
C VAL A 183 9.20 0.39 9.47
N ILE A 184 9.14 1.43 10.31
CA ILE A 184 8.08 1.59 11.33
C ILE A 184 6.70 1.81 10.75
N ASN A 185 6.59 2.33 9.52
CA ASN A 185 5.30 2.59 8.89
C ASN A 185 5.03 1.48 7.86
N PRO A 186 4.09 0.56 8.14
CA PRO A 186 3.62 -0.37 7.13
C PRO A 186 2.98 0.39 5.96
N VAL A 187 2.98 -0.23 4.78
CA VAL A 187 2.40 0.33 3.57
C VAL A 187 1.38 -0.63 2.96
N ASP A 188 0.35 -0.08 2.34
CA ASP A 188 -0.53 -0.78 1.43
C ASP A 188 -0.03 -0.58 0.00
N VAL A 189 0.54 -1.64 -0.57
CA VAL A 189 1.18 -1.60 -1.90
C VAL A 189 0.17 -1.32 -3.01
N THR A 190 -1.08 -1.78 -2.85
CA THR A 190 -2.15 -1.54 -3.84
C THR A 190 -2.38 -0.04 -4.04
N ARG A 191 -2.32 0.73 -2.93
CA ARG A 191 -2.52 2.19 -2.93
C ARG A 191 -1.37 2.96 -3.52
N LEU A 192 -0.14 2.46 -3.40
CA LEU A 192 1.03 3.06 -4.07
C LEU A 192 0.97 2.92 -5.59
N ARG A 193 0.24 1.91 -6.09
CA ARG A 193 0.08 1.62 -7.51
C ARG A 193 -1.22 2.15 -8.10
N ALA A 194 -2.13 2.63 -7.27
CA ALA A 194 -3.39 3.22 -7.70
C ALA A 194 -3.18 4.49 -8.55
N PRO A 195 -4.06 4.78 -9.53
CA PRO A 195 -3.97 6.03 -10.29
C PRO A 195 -4.19 7.23 -9.36
N GLY A 196 -3.28 8.20 -9.41
CA GLY A 196 -3.27 9.35 -8.49
C GLY A 196 -2.79 9.00 -7.07
N ALA A 197 -2.01 7.93 -6.90
CA ALA A 197 -1.43 7.52 -5.62
C ALA A 197 -0.72 8.66 -4.88
N GLU A 198 -0.96 8.75 -3.57
CA GLU A 198 -0.23 9.60 -2.65
C GLU A 198 0.37 8.76 -1.53
N LEU A 199 1.59 9.07 -1.10
CA LEU A 199 2.25 8.35 0.00
C LEU A 199 1.41 8.36 1.28
N ARG A 200 0.72 9.47 1.55
CA ARG A 200 -0.08 9.65 2.76
C ARG A 200 -1.30 8.71 2.83
N ASP A 201 -1.79 8.24 1.69
CA ASP A 201 -2.94 7.33 1.60
C ASP A 201 -2.48 5.86 1.74
N ALA A 202 -1.23 5.60 1.35
CA ALA A 202 -0.64 4.27 1.32
C ALA A 202 -0.04 3.83 2.65
N PHE A 203 0.40 4.76 3.51
CA PHE A 203 0.85 4.38 4.84
C PHE A 203 -0.31 3.85 5.68
N ILE A 204 -0.07 2.75 6.39
CA ILE A 204 -1.01 2.13 7.34
C ILE A 204 -0.68 2.68 8.72
N PRO A 205 -1.51 3.55 9.30
CA PRO A 205 -1.14 4.23 10.53
C PRO A 205 -1.26 3.29 11.71
N THR A 206 -0.25 3.30 12.57
CA THR A 206 -0.16 2.37 13.69
C THR A 206 -0.36 3.11 15.01
N PRO A 207 -1.11 2.56 15.97
CA PRO A 207 -1.16 3.07 17.34
C PRO A 207 0.24 3.20 17.95
N MET A 208 0.67 4.43 18.26
CA MET A 208 1.98 4.69 18.86
C MET A 208 2.03 5.97 19.68
N GLY A 209 3.00 6.02 20.60
CA GLY A 209 3.51 7.24 21.21
C GLY A 209 4.77 7.71 20.49
N TRP A 210 4.88 9.02 20.25
CA TRP A 210 6.06 9.67 19.70
C TRP A 210 6.41 10.90 20.54
N PHE A 211 7.70 11.18 20.71
CA PHE A 211 8.16 12.45 21.26
C PHE A 211 9.37 12.99 20.50
N SER A 212 9.58 14.30 20.59
CA SER A 212 10.75 15.00 20.08
C SER A 212 11.15 16.12 21.03
N GLN A 213 12.41 16.11 21.45
CA GLN A 213 12.98 17.07 22.41
C GLN A 213 14.27 17.65 21.87
N SER A 214 14.36 18.98 21.83
CA SER A 214 15.63 19.68 21.63
C SER A 214 16.47 19.58 22.90
N ILE A 215 17.57 18.83 22.89
CA ILE A 215 18.42 18.59 24.09
C ILE A 215 19.62 19.53 24.19
N ALA A 216 20.17 19.97 23.05
CA ALA A 216 21.22 20.98 22.97
C ALA A 216 20.96 21.92 21.78
N ASN A 217 21.84 22.88 21.51
CA ASN A 217 21.68 23.73 20.33
C ASN A 217 21.94 22.86 19.09
N ASN A 218 20.99 22.86 18.16
CA ASN A 218 21.03 22.04 16.94
C ASN A 218 21.03 20.52 17.21
N THR A 219 20.62 20.08 18.39
CA THR A 219 20.57 18.66 18.76
C THR A 219 19.18 18.27 19.22
N THR A 220 18.58 17.29 18.55
CA THR A 220 17.23 16.81 18.83
C THR A 220 17.26 15.31 19.06
N VAL A 221 16.54 14.85 20.08
CA VAL A 221 16.26 13.43 20.31
C VAL A 221 14.80 13.19 20.01
N GLU A 222 14.51 12.12 19.28
CA GLU A 222 13.17 11.62 19.05
C GLU A 222 13.05 10.18 19.54
N GLY A 223 11.85 9.79 19.95
CA GLY A 223 11.55 8.41 20.30
C GLY A 223 10.15 8.01 19.88
N VAL A 224 10.00 6.74 19.52
CA VAL A 224 8.72 6.10 19.23
C VAL A 224 8.55 4.85 20.08
N TYR A 225 7.30 4.59 20.48
CA TYR A 225 6.88 3.33 21.07
C TYR A 225 5.57 2.90 20.43
N LEU A 226 5.59 1.77 19.72
CA LEU A 226 4.43 1.25 19.02
C LEU A 226 3.69 0.28 19.95
N VAL A 227 2.37 0.46 20.04
CA VAL A 227 1.51 -0.37 20.90
C VAL A 227 0.74 -1.44 20.14
N ASN A 228 0.75 -1.38 18.81
CA ASN A 228 0.20 -2.39 17.92
C ASN A 228 1.19 -2.79 16.83
N TRP A 229 1.06 -4.01 16.30
CA TRP A 229 1.75 -4.41 15.09
C TRP A 229 0.79 -4.43 13.89
N GLU A 230 1.29 -3.97 12.74
CA GLU A 230 0.55 -3.95 11.49
C GLU A 230 1.48 -4.45 10.38
N LYS A 231 0.95 -5.25 9.45
CA LYS A 231 1.71 -5.80 8.32
C LYS A 231 1.69 -4.87 7.12
N THR A 232 2.71 -5.00 6.27
CA THR A 232 2.66 -4.45 4.91
C THR A 232 1.64 -5.27 4.13
N GLU A 233 0.65 -4.59 3.59
CA GLU A 233 -0.37 -5.22 2.77
C GLU A 233 0.12 -5.26 1.31
N ILE A 234 0.27 -6.46 0.74
CA ILE A 234 0.65 -6.67 -0.66
C ILE A 234 -0.59 -6.73 -1.56
N ASP A 235 -0.39 -6.70 -2.88
CA ASP A 235 -1.48 -6.86 -3.84
C ASP A 235 -2.24 -8.18 -3.59
N PRO A 236 -3.57 -8.16 -3.44
CA PRO A 236 -4.38 -9.35 -3.29
C PRO A 236 -4.29 -10.27 -4.50
N LYS A 237 -4.50 -11.58 -4.28
CA LYS A 237 -4.56 -12.59 -5.33
C LYS A 237 -5.54 -12.17 -6.42
N GLY A 238 -5.16 -12.39 -7.68
CA GLY A 238 -5.99 -12.11 -8.85
C GLY A 238 -6.15 -10.63 -9.18
N SER A 239 -5.53 -9.72 -8.44
CA SER A 239 -5.44 -8.31 -8.82
C SER A 239 -4.34 -8.06 -9.86
N TYR A 240 -4.46 -6.99 -10.63
CA TYR A 240 -3.59 -6.72 -11.78
C TYR A 240 -2.09 -6.68 -11.48
N PHE A 241 -1.71 -6.16 -10.30
CA PHE A 241 -0.31 -6.11 -9.87
C PHE A 241 0.06 -7.25 -8.91
N SER A 242 -0.83 -8.22 -8.71
CA SER A 242 -0.51 -9.44 -7.99
C SER A 242 0.66 -10.13 -8.67
N THR A 243 1.63 -10.52 -7.86
CA THR A 243 2.76 -11.36 -8.29
C THR A 243 2.77 -12.68 -7.55
N ASN A 244 1.70 -12.98 -6.80
CA ASN A 244 1.60 -14.14 -5.96
C ASN A 244 0.15 -14.45 -5.57
N ASP A 245 -0.24 -15.71 -5.72
CA ASP A 245 -1.63 -16.15 -5.57
C ASP A 245 -1.88 -16.95 -4.27
N TYR A 246 -0.93 -16.96 -3.33
CA TYR A 246 -1.02 -17.72 -2.07
C TYR A 246 -0.49 -17.03 -0.81
N ILE A 247 0.32 -15.98 -0.93
CA ILE A 247 0.89 -15.22 0.20
C ILE A 247 -0.04 -14.09 0.61
N SER A 248 -0.68 -13.45 -0.37
CA SER A 248 -1.57 -12.31 -0.18
C SER A 248 -2.89 -12.70 0.46
N ASP A 249 -3.73 -11.69 0.70
CA ASP A 249 -5.11 -11.89 1.12
C ASP A 249 -5.86 -12.82 0.15
N ASP A 250 -6.80 -13.58 0.70
CA ASP A 250 -7.61 -14.61 0.03
C ASP A 250 -6.82 -15.76 -0.65
N GLY A 251 -5.49 -15.82 -0.49
CA GLY A 251 -4.69 -16.98 -0.84
C GLY A 251 -5.06 -18.19 0.01
N ASP A 252 -5.23 -19.36 -0.62
CA ASP A 252 -5.76 -20.57 0.02
C ASP A 252 -4.86 -21.80 -0.15
N LYS A 253 -4.03 -21.84 -1.19
CA LYS A 253 -3.15 -22.97 -1.52
C LYS A 253 -1.98 -22.52 -2.37
N VAL A 254 -0.90 -23.29 -2.33
CA VAL A 254 0.24 -23.17 -3.23
C VAL A 254 0.38 -24.45 -4.06
N TYR A 255 0.51 -24.30 -5.38
CA TYR A 255 0.79 -25.39 -6.29
C TYR A 255 2.29 -25.69 -6.32
N ILE A 256 2.68 -26.86 -5.83
CA ILE A 256 4.09 -27.31 -5.75
C ILE A 256 4.47 -28.27 -6.89
N GLY A 257 3.54 -28.55 -7.80
CA GLY A 257 3.78 -29.36 -8.99
C GLY A 257 4.53 -28.63 -10.10
N PHE A 258 4.73 -27.31 -9.99
CA PHE A 258 5.43 -26.46 -10.97
C PHE A 258 5.09 -26.80 -12.43
N GLY A 259 3.79 -26.97 -12.71
CA GLY A 259 3.26 -27.26 -14.05
C GLY A 259 3.81 -28.51 -14.74
N ARG A 260 4.44 -29.45 -14.01
CA ARG A 260 5.15 -30.59 -14.59
C ARG A 260 4.95 -31.88 -13.79
N ARG A 261 4.70 -32.99 -14.51
CA ARG A 261 5.09 -34.34 -14.05
C ARG A 261 5.55 -35.24 -15.20
N ASN A 262 6.86 -35.54 -15.23
CA ASN A 262 7.40 -36.90 -15.07
C ASN A 262 8.89 -36.85 -14.66
N ASP A 263 9.27 -37.56 -13.59
CA ASP A 263 10.60 -37.64 -12.96
C ASP A 263 11.50 -38.72 -13.60
N GLN A 264 11.38 -38.91 -14.91
CA GLN A 264 12.11 -39.95 -15.65
C GLN A 264 12.57 -39.42 -17.00
N HIS A 265 13.69 -38.68 -17.01
CA HIS A 265 14.67 -38.52 -18.11
C HIS A 265 14.14 -38.45 -19.57
N GLY A 266 12.90 -38.01 -19.80
CA GLY A 266 12.27 -37.88 -21.11
C GLY A 266 12.33 -36.44 -21.60
N ALA A 267 12.52 -36.25 -22.90
CA ALA A 267 12.45 -34.93 -23.52
C ALA A 267 11.12 -34.26 -23.15
N ALA A 268 11.15 -32.96 -22.86
CA ALA A 268 9.98 -32.15 -22.54
C ALA A 268 9.07 -32.03 -23.78
N GLY A 269 8.25 -33.06 -24.02
CA GLY A 269 7.14 -33.02 -24.96
C GLY A 269 5.95 -32.30 -24.33
N ALA A 270 5.13 -31.66 -25.16
CA ALA A 270 3.88 -31.04 -24.73
C ALA A 270 3.04 -32.07 -23.95
N PHE A 271 2.97 -31.91 -22.64
CA PHE A 271 2.14 -32.77 -21.78
C PHE A 271 0.68 -32.36 -21.96
N PRO A 272 -0.26 -33.31 -22.11
CA PRO A 272 -1.64 -33.01 -21.79
C PRO A 272 -1.69 -32.67 -20.29
N ALA A 273 -2.21 -31.49 -19.95
CA ALA A 273 -2.47 -31.09 -18.57
C ALA A 273 -3.33 -32.18 -17.91
N VAL A 274 -2.73 -33.07 -17.12
CA VAL A 274 -3.48 -34.06 -16.33
C VAL A 274 -3.97 -33.30 -15.10
N PRO A 275 -5.26 -32.90 -15.02
CA PRO A 275 -5.76 -32.02 -13.95
C PRO A 275 -5.66 -32.70 -12.57
N THR A 276 -5.64 -34.04 -12.55
CA THR A 276 -5.54 -34.87 -11.35
C THR A 276 -4.13 -34.98 -10.77
N ALA A 277 -3.11 -34.40 -11.41
CA ALA A 277 -1.70 -34.54 -11.01
C ALA A 277 -1.10 -33.29 -10.32
N GLN A 278 -1.90 -32.25 -10.08
CA GLN A 278 -1.42 -31.06 -9.39
C GLN A 278 -1.13 -31.38 -7.92
N ALA A 279 0.16 -31.45 -7.56
CA ALA A 279 0.55 -31.42 -6.17
C ALA A 279 0.37 -30.00 -5.65
N TRP A 280 -0.44 -29.83 -4.61
CA TRP A 280 -0.67 -28.55 -3.93
C TRP A 280 -0.55 -28.74 -2.43
N ALA A 281 -0.23 -27.66 -1.72
CA ALA A 281 -0.24 -27.60 -0.27
C ALA A 281 -1.25 -26.53 0.18
N PRO A 282 -2.12 -26.83 1.16
CA PRO A 282 -3.03 -25.83 1.71
C PRO A 282 -2.23 -24.73 2.44
N ARG A 283 -2.72 -23.50 2.36
CA ARG A 283 -2.24 -22.39 3.17
C ARG A 283 -2.89 -22.47 4.56
N THR A 284 -2.08 -22.46 5.61
CA THR A 284 -2.57 -22.35 6.99
C THR A 284 -2.82 -20.89 7.36
N ALA A 285 -3.49 -20.64 8.48
CA ALA A 285 -3.63 -19.29 9.02
C ALA A 285 -2.29 -18.57 9.20
N ASP A 286 -2.31 -17.25 9.09
CA ASP A 286 -1.15 -16.39 9.29
C ASP A 286 -0.59 -16.51 10.71
N ARG A 287 0.74 -16.36 10.82
CA ARG A 287 1.46 -16.33 12.10
C ARG A 287 2.02 -14.94 12.30
N GLU A 288 1.35 -14.17 13.15
CA GLU A 288 1.70 -12.78 13.42
C GLU A 288 2.57 -12.67 14.68
N PRO A 289 3.50 -11.69 14.74
CA PRO A 289 4.23 -11.38 15.96
C PRO A 289 3.29 -10.73 17.00
N GLY A 290 3.78 -10.56 18.23
CA GLY A 290 3.02 -9.81 19.24
C GLY A 290 3.03 -8.30 18.98
N ASP A 291 2.00 -7.61 19.48
CA ASP A 291 1.78 -6.19 19.27
C ASP A 291 2.81 -5.26 19.94
N SER A 292 3.41 -5.72 21.03
CA SER A 292 4.26 -4.91 21.91
C SER A 292 5.77 -5.16 21.73
N GLY A 293 6.58 -4.35 22.41
CA GLY A 293 8.04 -4.47 22.43
C GLY A 293 8.74 -3.84 21.23
N GLN A 294 8.04 -2.96 20.52
CA GLN A 294 8.51 -2.25 19.34
C GLN A 294 8.77 -0.77 19.68
N TYR A 295 9.99 -0.30 19.44
CA TYR A 295 10.40 1.06 19.76
C TYR A 295 11.57 1.50 18.89
N GLY A 296 11.82 2.80 18.85
CA GLY A 296 13.03 3.34 18.25
C GLY A 296 13.38 4.70 18.80
N PHE A 297 14.64 5.08 18.59
CA PHE A 297 15.20 6.35 18.98
C PHE A 297 15.99 6.94 17.84
N ALA A 298 15.89 8.25 17.68
CA ALA A 298 16.70 9.02 16.74
C ALA A 298 17.42 10.15 17.49
N LEU A 299 18.67 10.39 17.12
CA LEU A 299 19.44 11.57 17.52
C LEU A 299 19.84 12.30 16.24
N ARG A 300 19.44 13.57 16.14
CA ARG A 300 19.78 14.44 15.03
C ARG A 300 20.65 15.59 15.52
N GLN A 301 21.77 15.80 14.84
CA GLN A 301 22.69 16.90 15.08
C GLN A 301 22.87 17.70 13.79
N PHE A 302 22.38 18.94 13.79
CA PHE A 302 22.63 19.87 12.72
C PHE A 302 23.94 20.64 12.99
N ALA A 303 24.80 20.72 11.98
CA ALA A 303 26.13 21.32 12.06
C ALA A 303 26.27 22.45 11.02
N PRO A 304 25.85 23.70 11.36
CA PRO A 304 25.94 24.83 10.44
C PRO A 304 27.36 25.10 9.95
N SER A 305 28.36 24.90 10.83
CA SER A 305 29.78 25.08 10.54
C SER A 305 30.34 24.10 9.50
N LEU A 306 29.65 22.99 9.26
CA LEU A 306 30.01 21.99 8.25
C LEU A 306 29.10 22.13 7.04
N ASN A 307 28.92 23.34 6.52
CA ASN A 307 28.08 23.63 5.36
C ASN A 307 26.63 23.13 5.53
N ASN A 308 26.03 23.38 6.70
CA ASN A 308 24.66 22.94 7.03
C ASN A 308 24.44 21.41 6.92
N THR A 309 25.46 20.63 7.31
CA THR A 309 25.34 19.17 7.35
C THR A 309 24.47 18.72 8.52
N GLU A 310 23.62 17.72 8.30
CA GLU A 310 22.88 17.03 9.35
C GLU A 310 23.42 15.61 9.55
N PHE A 311 23.68 15.25 10.81
CA PHE A 311 24.02 13.89 11.20
C PHE A 311 22.82 13.26 11.91
N GLY A 312 22.39 12.10 11.43
CA GLY A 312 21.33 11.31 12.06
C GLY A 312 21.86 9.97 12.55
N PHE A 313 21.56 9.64 13.81
CA PHE A 313 21.82 8.33 14.41
C PHE A 313 20.50 7.72 14.83
N PHE A 314 20.27 6.45 14.47
CA PHE A 314 18.99 5.80 14.66
C PHE A 314 19.18 4.40 15.21
N VAL A 315 18.31 4.00 16.13
CA VAL A 315 18.23 2.63 16.63
C VAL A 315 16.77 2.21 16.74
N MET A 316 16.47 0.97 16.37
CA MET A 316 15.12 0.46 16.36
C MET A 316 15.08 -1.02 16.71
N LYS A 317 14.08 -1.40 17.48
CA LYS A 317 13.63 -2.78 17.65
C LYS A 317 12.19 -2.87 17.14
N TYR A 318 11.94 -3.74 16.19
CA TYR A 318 10.62 -3.92 15.58
C TYR A 318 10.42 -5.37 15.18
N HIS A 319 9.15 -5.77 14.98
CA HIS A 319 8.83 -7.04 14.33
C HIS A 319 8.66 -6.80 12.84
N SER A 320 9.20 -7.69 12.00
CA SER A 320 9.12 -7.56 10.53
C SER A 320 7.68 -7.32 10.10
N ARG A 321 7.46 -6.32 9.23
CA ARG A 321 6.16 -6.03 8.61
C ARG A 321 6.04 -6.63 7.22
N THR A 322 7.15 -7.11 6.66
CA THR A 322 7.18 -7.77 5.36
C THR A 322 6.62 -9.19 5.51
N PRO A 323 5.57 -9.56 4.74
CA PRO A 323 5.06 -10.92 4.76
C PRO A 323 6.10 -11.89 4.19
N PHE A 324 6.20 -13.08 4.78
CA PHE A 324 7.06 -14.16 4.31
C PHE A 324 6.31 -15.49 4.33
N ALA A 325 6.54 -16.33 3.33
CA ALA A 325 6.02 -17.68 3.30
C ALA A 325 6.93 -18.62 4.11
N SER A 326 6.33 -19.57 4.82
CA SER A 326 7.05 -20.68 5.44
C SER A 326 6.30 -21.99 5.25
N GLY A 327 7.04 -23.08 5.10
CA GLY A 327 6.48 -24.42 4.94
C GLY A 327 6.47 -25.18 6.27
N VAL A 328 5.35 -25.80 6.60
CA VAL A 328 5.28 -26.79 7.69
C VAL A 328 5.16 -28.18 7.06
N ARG A 329 5.85 -29.17 7.62
CA ARG A 329 5.73 -30.55 7.16
C ARG A 329 4.29 -31.03 7.32
N GLY A 330 3.62 -31.32 6.21
CA GLY A 330 2.30 -31.93 6.20
C GLY A 330 2.31 -33.40 6.65
N GLY A 331 1.16 -33.89 7.11
CA GLY A 331 0.90 -35.32 7.27
C GLY A 331 0.68 -36.01 5.92
N ILE A 332 0.74 -37.35 5.89
CA ILE A 332 0.41 -38.11 4.68
C ILE A 332 -1.11 -38.04 4.48
N THR A 333 -1.57 -37.38 3.42
CA THR A 333 -2.95 -37.52 2.97
C THR A 333 -3.05 -38.88 2.26
N VAL A 334 -3.63 -39.87 2.93
CA VAL A 334 -3.96 -41.14 2.28
C VAL A 334 -5.16 -40.86 1.39
N ALA A 335 -5.00 -41.02 0.07
CA ALA A 335 -6.13 -40.91 -0.84
C ALA A 335 -7.15 -42.00 -0.47
N SER A 336 -8.34 -41.59 -0.02
CA SER A 336 -9.50 -42.46 0.15
C SER A 336 -10.21 -42.64 -1.19
#